data_AF-A0AAP3WFW7-F1
#
_entry.id   AF-A0AAP3WFW7-F1
#
_cell.length_a   1.000
_cell.length_b   1.000
_cell.length_c   1.000
_cell.angle_alpha   90.00
_cell.angle_beta   90.00
_cell.angle_gamma   90.00
#
_symmetry.space_group_name_H-M   'P 1'
#
loop_
_entity.id
_entity.type
_entity.pdbx_description
1 polymer ?
#
loop_
_entity_poly.entity_id
_entity_poly.type
_entity_poly.pdbx_seq_one_letter_code
_entity_poly.pdbx_strand_id
1 'polypeptide(L)'
;MIRTLKEVTSKAQKEYRCMLCGCKIEVGQAYIRQTNLYDGIVDDFIAHKECRHLIQEIDKISEIQDFPMEYGIDEDSFVEYIHSYVSENHYDSSIHDIDLDWQTNNYEIVKMIIEEALSE
;
A
#
# COMPACT_ATOMS: atom_id res chain seq x y z
N MET A 1 10.82 1.34 -17.97
CA MET A 1 10.26 2.56 -17.35
C MET A 1 8.75 2.66 -17.52
N ILE A 2 8.02 2.60 -16.40
CA ILE A 2 6.59 2.89 -16.36
C ILE A 2 6.32 4.39 -16.55
N ARG A 3 5.31 4.76 -17.33
CA ARG A 3 4.86 6.15 -17.48
C ARG A 3 3.41 6.29 -17.05
N THR A 4 3.16 7.13 -16.04
CA THR A 4 1.80 7.51 -15.65
C THR A 4 1.17 8.39 -16.73
N LEU A 5 0.03 7.95 -17.25
CA LEU A 5 -0.79 8.71 -18.20
C LEU A 5 -1.85 9.55 -17.48
N LYS A 6 -2.42 9.00 -16.41
CA LYS A 6 -3.49 9.64 -15.64
C LYS A 6 -3.53 9.07 -14.22
N GLU A 7 -3.81 9.90 -13.23
CA GLU A 7 -4.17 9.45 -11.88
C GLU A 7 -5.45 10.19 -11.45
N VAL A 8 -6.41 9.45 -10.88
CA VAL A 8 -7.65 10.02 -10.35
C VAL A 8 -8.08 9.33 -9.08
N THR A 9 -8.71 10.09 -8.18
CA THR A 9 -9.52 9.52 -7.10
C THR A 9 -10.93 9.26 -7.62
N SER A 10 -11.46 8.07 -7.40
CA SER A 10 -12.81 7.67 -7.82
C SER A 10 -13.55 6.96 -6.69
N LYS A 11 -14.88 6.86 -6.80
CA LYS A 11 -15.69 6.01 -5.91
C LYS A 11 -15.99 4.68 -6.59
N ALA A 12 -15.74 3.58 -5.88
CA ALA A 12 -15.95 2.23 -6.37
C ALA A 12 -17.42 2.00 -6.75
N GLN A 13 -17.68 1.69 -8.02
CA GLN A 13 -19.03 1.34 -8.51
C GLN A 13 -19.31 -0.17 -8.42
N LYS A 14 -18.26 -0.95 -8.20
CA LYS A 14 -18.26 -2.39 -7.93
C LYS A 14 -17.07 -2.66 -7.00
N GLU A 15 -16.98 -3.88 -6.49
CA GLU A 15 -15.82 -4.30 -5.72
C GLU A 15 -14.57 -4.33 -6.60
N TYR A 16 -13.46 -3.86 -6.03
CA TYR A 16 -12.14 -3.99 -6.62
C TYR A 16 -11.19 -4.65 -5.63
N ARG A 17 -10.01 -5.02 -6.10
CA ARG A 17 -8.90 -5.44 -5.26
C ARG A 17 -7.80 -4.39 -5.32
N CYS A 18 -7.32 -3.98 -4.16
CA CYS A 18 -6.14 -3.13 -4.08
C CYS A 18 -4.92 -3.91 -4.53
N MET A 19 -4.17 -3.35 -5.48
CA MET A 19 -2.96 -3.95 -6.05
C MET A 19 -1.72 -3.74 -5.17
N LEU A 20 -1.89 -3.19 -3.96
CA LEU A 20 -0.82 -3.02 -2.96
C LEU A 20 -1.01 -3.95 -1.77
N CYS A 21 -2.11 -3.83 -1.04
CA CYS A 21 -2.34 -4.64 0.16
C CYS A 21 -3.08 -5.95 -0.12
N GLY A 22 -3.58 -6.14 -1.34
CA GLY A 22 -4.38 -7.31 -1.73
C GLY A 22 -5.81 -7.34 -1.17
N CYS A 23 -6.19 -6.40 -0.30
CA CYS A 23 -7.52 -6.32 0.30
C CYS A 23 -8.59 -5.78 -0.66
N LYS A 24 -9.85 -6.06 -0.35
CA LYS A 24 -11.00 -5.59 -1.11
C LYS A 24 -11.20 -4.07 -0.93
N ILE A 25 -11.57 -3.40 -2.03
CA ILE A 25 -12.12 -2.05 -2.05
C ILE A 25 -13.63 -2.20 -2.21
N GLU A 26 -14.37 -1.81 -1.18
CA GLU A 26 -15.82 -2.00 -1.11
C GLU A 26 -16.58 -1.02 -2.02
N VAL A 27 -17.80 -1.39 -2.41
CA VAL A 27 -18.67 -0.49 -3.19
C VAL A 27 -18.92 0.81 -2.43
N GLY A 28 -18.72 1.94 -3.11
CA GLY A 28 -18.84 3.28 -2.53
C GLY A 28 -17.56 3.81 -1.88
N GLN A 29 -16.56 2.97 -1.61
CA GLN A 29 -15.26 3.39 -1.07
C GLN A 29 -14.48 4.23 -2.09
N ALA A 30 -13.77 5.25 -1.61
CA ALA A 30 -12.89 6.05 -2.45
C ALA A 30 -11.56 5.32 -2.68
N TYR A 31 -11.06 5.33 -3.91
CA TYR A 31 -9.83 4.65 -4.30
C TYR A 31 -9.06 5.45 -5.35
N ILE A 32 -7.78 5.14 -5.52
CA ILE A 32 -6.92 5.69 -6.56
C ILE A 32 -6.93 4.76 -7.77
N ARG A 33 -7.16 5.34 -8.96
CA ARG A 33 -6.97 4.68 -10.25
C ARG A 33 -5.90 5.43 -11.02
N GLN A 34 -4.79 4.76 -11.30
CA GLN A 34 -3.69 5.29 -12.09
C GLN A 34 -3.57 4.50 -13.40
N THR A 35 -3.76 5.16 -14.54
CA THR A 35 -3.54 4.57 -15.85
C THR A 35 -2.08 4.74 -16.24
N ASN A 36 -1.43 3.62 -16.56
CA ASN A 36 -0.01 3.53 -16.85
C ASN A 36 0.23 3.05 -18.28
N LEU A 37 1.36 3.46 -18.86
CA LEU A 37 1.93 2.89 -20.07
C LEU A 37 3.23 2.18 -19.72
N TYR A 38 3.30 0.88 -19.99
CA TYR A 38 4.48 0.06 -19.79
C TYR A 38 4.68 -0.84 -21.01
N ASP A 39 5.83 -0.72 -21.67
CA ASP A 39 6.19 -1.48 -22.88
C ASP A 39 5.09 -1.47 -23.98
N GLY A 40 4.47 -0.29 -24.19
CA GLY A 40 3.38 -0.11 -25.16
C GLY A 40 2.00 -0.60 -24.68
N ILE A 41 1.92 -1.23 -23.51
CA ILE A 41 0.68 -1.72 -22.90
C ILE A 41 0.12 -0.65 -21.97
N VAL A 42 -1.17 -0.33 -22.14
CA VAL A 42 -1.90 0.55 -21.23
C VAL A 42 -2.65 -0.30 -20.22
N ASP A 43 -2.40 -0.08 -18.94
CA ASP A 43 -3.07 -0.79 -17.85
C ASP A 43 -3.38 0.12 -16.66
N ASP A 44 -4.35 -0.27 -15.85
CA ASP A 44 -4.78 0.48 -14.68
C ASP A 44 -4.27 -0.14 -13.38
N PHE A 45 -3.55 0.67 -12.61
CA PHE A 45 -3.24 0.42 -11.21
C PHE A 45 -4.39 0.92 -10.32
N ILE A 46 -4.85 0.06 -9.41
CA ILE A 46 -5.95 0.34 -8.48
C ILE A 46 -5.46 0.14 -7.05
N ALA A 47 -5.61 1.15 -6.20
CA ALA A 47 -5.20 1.05 -4.80
C ALA A 47 -6.14 1.81 -3.86
N HIS A 48 -6.20 1.38 -2.59
CA HIS A 48 -6.73 2.21 -1.52
C HIS A 48 -5.94 3.52 -1.43
N LYS A 49 -6.61 4.59 -1.01
CA LYS A 49 -5.97 5.91 -0.86
C LYS A 49 -4.87 5.86 0.20
N GLU A 50 -5.12 5.14 1.28
CA GLU A 50 -4.20 4.99 2.41
C GLU A 50 -2.95 4.21 1.99
N CYS A 51 -3.11 3.10 1.25
CA CYS A 51 -1.97 2.37 0.70
C CYS A 51 -1.13 3.22 -0.26
N ARG A 52 -1.78 4.02 -1.12
CA ARG A 52 -1.08 4.96 -2.01
C ARG A 52 -0.32 6.03 -1.22
N HIS A 53 -0.92 6.56 -0.16
CA HIS A 53 -0.30 7.56 0.70
C HIS A 53 0.93 6.99 1.41
N LEU A 54 0.82 5.80 2.00
CA LEU A 54 1.94 5.15 2.68
C LEU A 54 3.13 4.95 1.74
N ILE A 55 2.91 4.45 0.51
CA ILE A 55 3.98 4.35 -0.49
C ILE A 55 4.65 5.71 -0.77
N GLN A 56 3.87 6.78 -0.89
CA GLN A 56 4.42 8.11 -1.16
C GLN A 56 5.24 8.64 0.02
N GLU A 57 4.90 8.30 1.25
CA GLU A 57 5.71 8.67 2.42
C GLU A 57 6.95 7.79 2.54
N ILE A 58 6.86 6.48 2.28
CA ILE A 58 8.02 5.59 2.19
C ILE A 58 8.99 6.13 1.16
N ASP A 59 8.53 6.46 -0.05
CA ASP A 59 9.36 6.98 -1.14
C ASP A 59 10.13 8.25 -0.74
N LYS A 60 9.54 9.11 0.11
CA LYS A 60 10.21 10.33 0.62
C LYS A 60 11.23 10.03 1.71
N ILE A 61 10.94 9.09 2.61
CA ILE A 61 11.77 8.76 3.77
C ILE A 61 12.92 7.84 3.36
N SER A 62 12.66 6.99 2.36
CA SER A 62 13.55 5.93 1.98
C SER A 62 14.69 6.44 1.11
N GLU A 63 15.91 6.36 1.64
CA GLU A 63 17.10 6.12 0.80
C GLU A 63 17.12 4.66 0.29
N ILE A 64 15.95 4.00 0.13
CA ILE A 64 15.85 2.62 -0.36
C ILE A 64 16.14 2.67 -1.87
N GLN A 65 17.44 2.74 -2.19
CA GLN A 65 18.01 2.64 -3.53
C GLN A 65 17.87 1.22 -4.10
N ASP A 66 17.50 0.24 -3.27
CA ASP A 66 17.42 -1.18 -3.63
C ASP A 66 16.10 -1.59 -4.27
N PHE A 67 15.07 -0.73 -4.26
CA PHE A 67 13.88 -0.94 -5.07
C PHE A 67 14.07 -0.27 -6.43
N PRO A 68 14.11 -1.02 -7.55
CA PRO A 68 14.13 -0.43 -8.88
C PRO A 68 12.78 0.23 -9.14
N MET A 69 12.66 1.49 -8.70
CA MET A 69 11.48 2.35 -8.84
C MET A 69 11.04 2.52 -10.31
N GLU A 70 11.92 2.15 -11.25
CA GLU A 70 11.61 2.08 -12.68
C GLU A 70 10.38 1.21 -13.01
N TYR A 71 10.07 0.22 -12.16
CA TYR A 71 8.95 -0.71 -12.31
C TYR A 71 7.83 -0.49 -11.29
N GLY A 72 8.02 0.41 -10.33
CA GLY A 72 7.10 0.60 -9.19
C GLY A 72 7.27 -0.47 -8.10
N ILE A 73 6.44 -0.37 -7.06
CA ILE A 73 6.37 -1.34 -5.96
C ILE A 73 5.19 -2.27 -6.25
N ASP A 74 5.46 -3.57 -6.31
CA ASP A 74 4.43 -4.60 -6.45
C ASP A 74 3.77 -4.95 -5.09
N GLU A 75 2.73 -5.77 -5.16
CA GLU A 75 1.96 -6.19 -4.00
C GLU A 75 2.80 -6.92 -2.94
N ASP A 76 3.64 -7.88 -3.35
CA ASP A 76 4.40 -8.72 -2.42
C ASP A 76 5.40 -7.85 -1.65
N SER A 77 6.08 -6.97 -2.37
CA SER A 77 7.01 -5.99 -1.82
C SER A 77 6.35 -5.03 -0.83
N PHE A 78 5.13 -4.55 -1.13
CA PHE A 78 4.39 -3.68 -0.23
C PHE A 78 3.91 -4.42 1.02
N VAL A 79 3.43 -5.65 0.86
CA VAL A 79 2.97 -6.50 1.97
C VAL A 79 4.13 -6.89 2.89
N GLU A 80 5.30 -7.22 2.33
CA GLU A 80 6.52 -7.47 3.10
C GLU A 80 6.94 -6.24 3.92
N TYR A 81 6.87 -5.04 3.33
CA TYR A 81 7.17 -3.81 4.04
C TYR A 81 6.28 -3.61 5.28
N ILE A 82 4.95 -3.70 5.12
CA ILE A 82 4.04 -3.45 6.24
C ILE A 82 4.19 -4.52 7.33
N HIS A 83 4.43 -5.79 6.97
CA HIS A 83 4.64 -6.85 7.96
C HIS A 83 6.00 -6.73 8.66
N SER A 84 7.04 -6.27 7.96
CA SER A 84 8.34 -5.99 8.56
C SER A 84 8.22 -4.87 9.59
N TYR A 85 7.53 -3.77 9.27
CA TYR A 85 7.24 -2.69 10.21
C TYR A 85 6.54 -3.23 11.47
N VAL A 86 5.48 -4.02 11.29
CA VAL A 86 4.71 -4.59 12.41
C VAL A 86 5.56 -5.53 13.26
N SER A 87 6.39 -6.37 12.64
CA SER A 87 7.28 -7.28 13.36
C SER A 87 8.36 -6.55 14.16
N GLU A 88 8.83 -5.40 13.68
CA GLU A 88 9.89 -4.65 14.36
C GLU A 88 9.34 -3.81 15.52
N ASN A 89 8.13 -3.25 15.38
CA ASN A 89 7.57 -2.28 16.32
C ASN A 89 6.51 -2.86 17.28
N HIS A 90 5.81 -3.92 16.88
CA HIS A 90 4.66 -4.49 17.60
C HIS A 90 4.81 -5.98 17.91
N TYR A 91 6.04 -6.44 18.11
CA TYR A 91 6.28 -7.77 18.64
C TYR A 91 6.09 -7.81 20.17
N ASP A 92 5.17 -8.65 20.64
CA ASP A 92 4.92 -8.87 22.06
C ASP A 92 5.65 -10.13 22.57
N SER A 93 6.73 -9.90 23.32
CA SER A 93 7.54 -10.95 23.94
C SER A 93 6.78 -11.85 24.92
N SER A 94 5.65 -11.39 25.47
CA SER A 94 4.85 -12.13 26.44
C SER A 94 4.04 -13.27 25.82
N ILE A 95 3.55 -13.06 24.60
CA ILE A 95 2.88 -14.08 23.78
C ILE A 95 3.80 -14.68 22.72
N HIS A 96 5.03 -14.16 22.61
CA HIS A 96 6.04 -14.56 21.63
C HIS A 96 5.55 -14.42 20.18
N ASP A 97 4.72 -13.41 19.92
CA ASP A 97 4.03 -13.18 18.65
C ASP A 97 3.74 -11.68 18.45
N ILE A 98 3.17 -11.30 17.30
CA ILE A 98 2.67 -9.95 17.04
C ILE A 98 1.54 -9.59 18.00
N ASP A 99 1.54 -8.35 18.49
CA ASP A 99 0.47 -7.78 19.30
C ASP A 99 -0.90 -8.03 18.65
N LEU A 100 -1.87 -8.49 19.45
CA LEU A 100 -3.19 -8.89 19.00
C LEU A 100 -3.93 -7.78 18.25
N ASP A 101 -3.72 -6.52 18.60
CA ASP A 101 -4.35 -5.39 17.92
C ASP A 101 -3.83 -5.20 16.49
N TRP A 102 -2.62 -5.70 16.20
CA TRP A 102 -1.97 -5.65 14.90
C TRP A 102 -2.18 -6.91 14.05
N GLN A 103 -2.81 -7.96 14.61
CA GLN A 103 -3.20 -9.17 13.89
C GLN A 103 -4.50 -8.97 13.07
N THR A 104 -4.50 -7.98 12.19
CA THR A 104 -5.65 -7.61 11.35
C THR A 104 -5.30 -7.70 9.85
N ASN A 105 -6.24 -7.34 8.97
CA ASN A 105 -5.98 -7.37 7.54
C ASN A 105 -5.03 -6.24 7.11
N ASN A 106 -4.33 -6.44 6.00
CA ASN A 106 -3.30 -5.52 5.50
C ASN A 106 -3.80 -4.07 5.32
N TYR A 107 -5.07 -3.87 4.97
CA TYR A 107 -5.62 -2.51 4.85
C TYR A 107 -5.76 -1.81 6.19
N GLU A 108 -6.17 -2.52 7.24
CA GLU A 108 -6.23 -1.97 8.59
C GLU A 108 -4.82 -1.70 9.13
N ILE A 109 -3.87 -2.62 8.92
CA ILE A 109 -2.45 -2.41 9.26
C ILE A 109 -1.92 -1.12 8.64
N VAL A 110 -2.16 -0.89 7.34
CA VAL A 110 -1.71 0.33 6.66
C VAL A 110 -2.24 1.60 7.33
N LYS A 111 -3.52 1.62 7.73
CA LYS A 111 -4.10 2.79 8.42
C LYS A 111 -3.44 3.00 9.78
N MET A 112 -3.22 1.92 10.54
CA MET A 112 -2.56 1.99 11.84
C MET A 112 -1.11 2.48 11.71
N ILE A 113 -0.36 2.04 10.70
CA ILE A 113 1.00 2.57 10.41
C ILE A 113 0.94 4.06 10.10
N ILE A 114 0.00 4.52 9.27
CA ILE A 114 -0.14 5.96 8.96
C ILE A 114 -0.48 6.75 10.23
N GLU A 115 -1.40 6.25 11.05
CA GLU A 115 -1.79 6.89 12.31
C GLU A 115 -0.62 6.96 13.29
N GLU A 116 0.20 5.92 13.39
CA GLU A 116 1.33 5.87 14.32
C GLU A 116 2.56 6.64 13.83
N ALA A 117 2.98 6.42 12.58
CA ALA A 117 4.27 6.87 12.06
C ALA A 117 4.20 8.21 11.31
N LEU A 118 3.01 8.62 10.85
CA LEU A 118 2.83 9.80 9.97
C LEU A 118 1.90 10.87 10.55
N SER A 119 1.33 10.65 11.75
CA SER A 119 0.53 11.66 12.45
C SER A 119 1.43 12.53 13.33
N GLU A 120 2.05 13.56 12.73
CA GLU A 120 2.65 14.70 13.43
C GLU A 120 1.67 15.88 13.55
#